data_AF-A0A484RHJ9-F1
#
_entry.id   AF-A0A484RHJ9-F1
#
_cell.length_a   1.000
_cell.length_b   1.000
_cell.length_c   1.000
_cell.angle_alpha   90.00
_cell.angle_beta   90.00
_cell.angle_gamma   90.00
#
_symmetry.space_group_name_H-M   'P 1'
#
loop_
_entity.id
_entity.type
_entity.pdbx_description
1 polymer ?
#
loop_
_entity_poly.entity_id
_entity_poly.type
_entity_poly.pdbx_seq_one_letter_code
_entity_poly.pdbx_strand_id
1 'polypeptide(L)'
;MSTETSPPPSLPGLPGTPLMPSWRSPSGRGLRFCLILIGVFILGAWGLHALGGWTGALFLITPACILLIGVFVHLRHLLARRPILRLDPAGIAGAQGPLLPWQRIARIDYTGLPYAAWLEITMTVPPGEPDPRAAWTWRRRSQRRIALSALDQTLHMPVLHAALRQHQQAAPEHARALDAAHEREQQASDAFHTHLDTLSSRPWAMIGMMGLCVLAWLAGVLAGMDPMTPPPDSLYGAGGNATSAVQAGESWRLLTAMFLHGGAVHLALNMYALWGAGRLLTRWVGNRGFLLVYLASGLAGGALSLHFAAQLHVSVGASGAVFGVAGAVSAILLRSGGRYPIAQRSQLITSMAIFIGYSLFYGFTNSGIDNAAHLGGLVAGVLLGLLMAGHPDAATSARQRLTREALGALLCLVAVPVLVHTAAPAARDLAHFTANLHEIDAVRQSTHQQLQQIEARRMREAGHAPGSTAWLDEEAKALQTMLTVLRSESGRLAALPWGSDDPVGHYAQAEIAHRHALTEQIEVELEAMRIARSGAPPSAELAARRKAVQASVQQARDALNRRAAEIGLVKRTP
;
A
#
# COMPACT_ATOMS: atom_id res chain seq x y z
N MET A 1 -17.99 34.01 -45.68
CA MET A 1 -17.69 34.91 -44.54
C MET A 1 -16.54 34.31 -43.78
N SER A 2 -15.34 34.75 -44.13
CA SER A 2 -14.07 34.47 -43.47
C SER A 2 -14.03 35.19 -42.13
N THR A 3 -14.02 34.44 -41.03
CA THR A 3 -13.80 34.99 -39.68
C THR A 3 -12.30 35.14 -39.46
N GLU A 4 -11.80 36.36 -39.68
CA GLU A 4 -10.48 36.77 -39.25
C GLU A 4 -10.37 36.65 -37.72
N THR A 5 -9.55 35.70 -37.27
CA THR A 5 -9.11 35.63 -35.87
C THR A 5 -8.05 36.72 -35.67
N SER A 6 -8.37 37.71 -34.85
CA SER A 6 -7.46 38.76 -34.42
C SER A 6 -6.21 38.18 -33.73
N PRO A 7 -5.02 38.78 -33.89
CA PRO A 7 -3.81 38.32 -33.23
C PRO A 7 -3.88 38.60 -31.71
N PRO A 8 -3.15 37.82 -30.88
CA PRO A 8 -3.14 38.01 -29.43
C PRO A 8 -2.49 39.36 -29.06
N PRO A 9 -2.84 39.95 -27.89
CA PRO A 9 -2.36 41.26 -27.49
C PRO A 9 -0.84 41.24 -27.28
N SER A 10 -0.15 42.21 -27.88
CA SER A 10 1.27 42.48 -27.68
C SER A 10 1.54 42.90 -26.23
N LEU A 11 2.40 42.17 -25.53
CA LEU A 11 2.98 42.59 -24.25
C LEU A 11 3.72 43.93 -24.42
N PRO A 12 3.55 44.91 -23.52
CA PRO A 12 4.16 46.21 -23.66
C PRO A 12 5.66 46.17 -23.30
N GLY A 13 6.48 46.77 -24.18
CA GLY A 13 7.83 47.24 -23.87
C GLY A 13 8.98 46.32 -24.29
N LEU A 14 9.50 46.52 -25.51
CA LEU A 14 10.87 47.00 -25.81
C LEU A 14 11.19 46.82 -27.31
N PRO A 15 11.25 47.90 -28.11
CA PRO A 15 11.72 47.84 -29.49
C PRO A 15 13.26 47.91 -29.55
N GLY A 16 13.88 47.07 -30.39
CA GLY A 16 15.17 47.39 -31.01
C GLY A 16 16.48 47.01 -30.31
N THR A 17 16.52 46.07 -29.36
CA THR A 17 17.80 45.50 -28.88
C THR A 17 17.80 43.97 -29.05
N PRO A 18 18.92 43.34 -29.47
CA PRO A 18 19.05 41.89 -29.44
C PRO A 18 19.14 41.48 -27.97
N LEU A 19 17.99 41.29 -27.33
CA LEU A 19 17.91 40.85 -25.95
C LEU A 19 18.62 39.50 -25.86
N MET A 20 19.70 39.42 -25.09
CA MET A 20 20.15 38.19 -24.48
C MET A 20 19.38 38.02 -23.17
N PRO A 21 18.20 37.36 -23.13
CA PRO A 21 17.48 37.17 -21.88
C PRO A 21 18.26 36.18 -21.01
N SER A 22 19.02 36.72 -20.06
CA SER A 22 19.55 35.95 -18.95
C SER A 22 18.53 36.01 -17.82
N TRP A 23 17.87 34.88 -17.54
CA TRP A 23 16.91 34.84 -16.44
C TRP A 23 17.62 34.59 -15.12
N ARG A 24 17.41 35.54 -14.23
CA ARG A 24 17.84 35.52 -12.84
C ARG A 24 16.59 35.43 -12.01
N SER A 25 16.59 34.61 -10.97
CA SER A 25 15.50 34.58 -10.00
C SER A 25 15.84 35.53 -8.86
N PRO A 26 15.02 36.57 -8.58
CA PRO A 26 15.22 37.41 -7.40
C PRO A 26 14.31 37.05 -6.23
N SER A 27 13.41 36.07 -6.36
CA SER A 27 12.44 35.85 -5.29
C SER A 27 12.90 34.74 -4.36
N GLY A 28 13.34 35.09 -3.15
CA GLY A 28 13.58 34.16 -2.05
C GLY A 28 12.34 33.36 -1.61
N ARG A 29 11.29 33.26 -2.44
CA ARG A 29 10.05 32.52 -2.21
C ARG A 29 10.28 31.01 -2.15
N GLY A 30 11.10 30.45 -3.05
CA GLY A 30 11.45 29.01 -2.99
C GLY A 30 12.24 28.66 -1.73
N LEU A 31 13.16 29.54 -1.33
CA LEU A 31 13.90 29.43 -0.07
C LEU A 31 12.96 29.53 1.14
N ARG A 32 12.07 30.53 1.18
CA ARG A 32 11.05 30.69 2.23
C ARG A 32 10.11 29.50 2.31
N PHE A 33 9.66 28.97 1.17
CA PHE A 33 8.80 27.79 1.10
C PHE A 33 9.49 26.53 1.63
N CYS A 34 10.75 26.29 1.24
CA CYS A 34 11.52 25.16 1.77
C CYS A 34 11.77 25.31 3.28
N LEU A 35 12.06 26.52 3.78
CA LEU A 35 12.22 26.80 5.21
C LEU A 35 10.91 26.59 5.99
N ILE A 36 9.77 27.01 5.44
CA ILE A 36 8.44 26.77 6.03
C ILE A 36 8.12 25.29 6.08
N LEU A 37 8.35 24.54 5.00
CA LEU A 37 8.14 23.10 4.95
C LEU A 37 9.05 22.35 5.93
N ILE A 38 10.33 22.72 6.02
CA ILE A 38 11.25 22.18 7.03
C ILE A 38 10.70 22.43 8.43
N GLY A 39 10.20 23.64 8.71
CA GLY A 39 9.54 23.95 9.98
C GLY A 39 8.31 23.08 10.26
N VAL A 40 7.44 22.87 9.27
CA VAL A 40 6.24 22.02 9.37
C VAL A 40 6.63 20.56 9.62
N PHE A 41 7.65 20.04 8.92
CA PHE A 41 8.13 18.67 9.12
C PHE A 41 8.79 18.48 10.49
N ILE A 42 9.56 19.47 10.98
CA ILE A 42 10.16 19.43 12.32
C ILE A 42 9.07 19.48 13.40
N LEU A 43 8.08 20.37 13.28
CA LEU A 43 6.95 20.47 14.21
C LEU A 43 6.07 19.21 14.18
N GLY A 44 5.81 18.66 12.99
CA GLY A 44 5.07 17.41 12.82
C GLY A 44 5.82 16.20 13.39
N ALA A 45 7.14 16.11 13.17
CA ALA A 45 7.98 15.07 13.77
C ALA A 45 7.97 15.18 15.30
N TRP A 46 8.02 16.41 15.83
CA TRP A 46 7.93 16.67 17.26
C TRP A 46 6.55 16.28 17.85
N GLY A 47 5.45 16.58 17.15
CA GLY A 47 4.09 16.17 17.55
C GLY A 47 3.88 14.65 17.53
N LEU A 48 4.36 13.96 16.48
CA LEU A 48 4.30 12.50 16.40
C LEU A 48 5.20 11.80 17.43
N HIS A 49 6.34 12.40 17.75
CA HIS A 49 7.18 11.96 18.86
C HIS A 49 6.45 12.10 20.21
N ALA A 50 5.80 13.25 20.45
CA ALA A 50 5.02 13.50 21.67
C ALA A 50 3.79 12.58 21.80
N LEU A 51 3.23 12.09 20.69
CA LEU A 51 2.14 11.10 20.65
C LEU A 51 2.63 9.64 20.72
N GLY A 52 3.93 9.42 20.96
CA GLY A 52 4.46 8.13 21.42
C GLY A 52 5.12 7.23 20.36
N GLY A 53 5.48 7.73 19.18
CA GLY A 53 6.08 6.90 18.12
C GLY A 53 7.28 7.54 17.39
N TRP A 54 8.49 7.04 17.65
CA TRP A 54 9.70 7.43 16.89
C TRP A 54 9.65 7.04 15.40
N THR A 55 8.93 5.98 15.06
CA THR A 55 8.76 5.51 13.67
C THR A 55 8.05 6.56 12.81
N GLY A 56 6.98 7.18 13.32
CA GLY A 56 6.27 8.27 12.64
C GLY A 56 7.11 9.56 12.52
N ALA A 57 7.92 9.86 13.54
CA ALA A 57 8.82 11.01 13.53
C ALA A 57 9.96 10.86 12.50
N LEU A 58 10.58 9.67 12.41
CA LEU A 58 11.61 9.34 11.42
C LEU A 58 11.10 9.50 9.97
N PHE A 59 9.85 9.12 9.71
CA PHE A 59 9.19 9.31 8.40
C PHE A 59 9.09 10.79 7.96
N LEU A 60 9.07 11.74 8.90
CA LEU A 60 9.02 13.18 8.61
C LEU A 60 10.41 13.84 8.62
N ILE A 61 11.39 13.25 9.30
CA ILE A 61 12.78 13.73 9.32
C ILE A 61 13.46 13.48 7.97
N THR A 62 13.24 12.33 7.33
CA THR A 62 13.84 12.00 6.03
C THR A 62 13.51 13.04 4.93
N PRO A 63 12.23 13.42 4.69
CA PRO A 63 11.91 14.49 3.75
C PRO A 63 12.46 15.86 4.17
N ALA A 64 12.54 16.17 5.47
CA ALA A 64 13.17 17.41 5.95
C ALA A 64 14.68 17.48 5.60
N CYS A 65 15.41 16.38 5.72
CA CYS A 65 16.81 16.28 5.31
C CYS A 65 16.98 16.45 3.79
N ILE A 66 16.08 15.90 2.98
CA ILE A 66 16.08 16.08 1.52
C ILE A 66 15.82 17.55 1.16
N LEU A 67 14.91 18.22 1.87
CA LEU A 67 14.62 19.64 1.69
C LEU A 67 15.80 20.54 2.07
N LEU A 68 16.59 20.17 3.09
CA LEU A 68 17.83 20.88 3.46
C LEU A 68 18.88 20.88 2.34
N ILE A 69 18.98 19.79 1.57
CA ILE A 69 19.83 19.72 0.37
C ILE A 69 19.32 20.72 -0.69
N GLY A 70 18.01 20.83 -0.87
CA GLY A 70 17.38 21.82 -1.76
C GLY A 70 17.66 23.26 -1.35
N VAL A 71 17.59 23.56 -0.04
CA VAL A 71 17.95 24.87 0.54
C VAL A 71 19.42 25.21 0.29
N PHE A 72 20.33 24.26 0.51
CA PHE A 72 21.76 24.45 0.27
C PHE A 72 22.07 24.76 -1.21
N VAL A 73 21.44 24.05 -2.14
CA VAL A 73 21.57 24.31 -3.58
C VAL A 73 21.07 25.72 -3.94
N HIS A 74 19.92 26.13 -3.40
CA HIS A 74 19.38 27.48 -3.62
C HIS A 74 20.27 28.59 -3.03
N LEU A 75 20.78 28.42 -1.81
CA LEU A 75 21.71 29.39 -1.19
C LEU A 75 22.99 29.54 -2.02
N ARG A 76 23.56 28.43 -2.51
CA ARG A 76 24.74 28.46 -3.38
C ARG A 76 24.48 29.25 -4.68
N HIS A 77 23.29 29.13 -5.27
CA HIS A 77 22.92 29.89 -6.47
C HIS A 77 22.74 31.38 -6.20
N LEU A 78 22.13 31.74 -5.06
CA LEU A 78 21.96 33.14 -4.64
C LEU A 78 23.32 33.83 -4.38
N LEU A 79 24.25 33.13 -3.71
CA LEU A 79 25.59 33.65 -3.39
C LEU A 79 26.50 33.76 -4.64
N ALA A 80 26.33 32.90 -5.64
CA ALA A 80 27.19 32.86 -6.82
C ALA A 80 26.84 33.88 -7.93
N ARG A 81 25.72 34.63 -7.84
CA ARG A 81 25.25 35.64 -8.82
C ARG A 81 25.18 35.19 -10.30
N ARG A 82 25.18 33.87 -10.59
CA ARG A 82 25.13 33.32 -11.96
C ARG A 82 23.68 33.21 -12.47
N PRO A 83 23.37 33.56 -13.73
CA PRO A 83 22.05 33.38 -14.31
C PRO A 83 21.67 31.89 -14.39
N ILE A 84 20.39 31.58 -14.14
CA ILE A 84 19.90 30.20 -14.03
C ILE A 84 19.74 29.55 -15.41
N LEU A 85 19.32 30.35 -16.39
CA LEU A 85 19.25 29.99 -17.80
C LEU A 85 19.82 31.14 -18.63
N ARG A 86 20.59 30.79 -19.65
CA ARG A 86 21.14 31.71 -20.64
C ARG A 86 20.66 31.30 -22.02
N LEU A 87 20.01 32.24 -22.71
CA LEU A 87 19.71 32.12 -24.14
C LEU A 87 20.71 33.01 -24.89
N ASP A 88 21.55 32.39 -25.69
CA ASP A 88 22.58 33.00 -26.52
C ASP A 88 22.16 32.87 -27.99
N PRO A 89 22.50 33.80 -28.89
CA PRO A 89 22.33 33.61 -30.33
C PRO A 89 22.86 32.26 -30.86
N ALA A 90 23.93 31.72 -30.27
CA ALA A 90 24.51 30.45 -30.67
C ALA A 90 23.87 29.22 -30.00
N GLY A 91 23.19 29.36 -28.86
CA GLY A 91 22.63 28.21 -28.14
C GLY A 91 21.94 28.50 -26.82
N ILE A 92 21.57 27.44 -26.09
CA ILE A 92 20.95 27.50 -24.75
C ILE A 92 21.85 26.83 -23.71
N ALA A 93 22.00 27.44 -22.53
CA ALA A 93 22.78 26.89 -21.44
C ALA A 93 22.07 27.02 -20.08
N GLY A 94 22.20 26.00 -19.25
CA GLY A 94 21.84 26.09 -17.83
C GLY A 94 22.91 26.81 -17.00
N ALA A 95 22.60 27.05 -15.72
CA ALA A 95 23.45 27.81 -14.79
C ALA A 95 24.92 27.36 -14.71
N GLN A 96 25.17 26.06 -14.85
CA GLN A 96 26.50 25.43 -14.77
C GLN A 96 26.78 24.48 -15.95
N GLY A 97 25.94 24.49 -16.99
CA GLY A 97 26.03 23.58 -18.12
C GLY A 97 26.75 24.17 -19.34
N PRO A 98 27.30 23.33 -20.24
CA PRO A 98 27.84 23.78 -21.52
C PRO A 98 26.74 24.39 -22.40
N LEU A 99 27.13 25.29 -23.30
CA LEU A 99 26.24 25.86 -24.30
C LEU A 99 25.79 24.76 -25.28
N LEU A 100 24.49 24.60 -25.44
CA LEU A 100 23.88 23.65 -26.38
C LEU A 100 23.53 24.40 -27.67
N PRO A 101 24.18 24.12 -28.81
CA PRO A 101 23.95 24.86 -30.03
C PRO A 101 22.54 24.65 -30.57
N TRP A 102 21.86 25.72 -31.00
CA TRP A 102 20.47 25.63 -31.50
C TRP A 102 20.31 24.65 -32.66
N GLN A 103 21.29 24.61 -33.57
CA GLN A 103 21.32 23.72 -34.74
C GLN A 103 21.42 22.24 -34.38
N ARG A 104 21.88 21.91 -33.16
CA ARG A 104 22.00 20.53 -32.68
C ARG A 104 20.85 20.13 -31.78
N ILE A 105 19.86 20.99 -31.58
CA ILE A 105 18.70 20.72 -30.73
C ILE A 105 17.57 20.21 -31.63
N ALA A 106 17.24 18.93 -31.43
CA ALA A 106 16.12 18.27 -32.07
C ALA A 106 14.79 18.67 -31.43
N ARG A 107 14.70 18.68 -30.09
CA ARG A 107 13.45 18.88 -29.33
C ARG A 107 13.70 19.69 -28.06
N ILE A 108 12.75 20.56 -27.68
CA ILE A 108 12.71 21.22 -26.37
C ILE A 108 11.32 21.00 -25.79
N ASP A 109 11.21 20.16 -24.77
CA ASP A 109 9.97 19.97 -24.01
C ASP A 109 10.04 20.66 -22.66
N TYR A 110 8.87 21.02 -22.15
CA TYR A 110 8.71 21.36 -20.75
C TYR A 110 8.14 20.16 -20.00
N THR A 111 8.85 19.71 -18.97
CA THR A 111 8.40 18.59 -18.14
C THR A 111 8.58 18.95 -16.67
N GLY A 112 7.54 18.78 -15.87
CA GLY A 112 7.69 18.82 -14.42
C GLY A 112 6.46 19.21 -13.63
N LEU A 113 6.60 19.03 -12.32
CA LEU A 113 5.66 19.48 -11.28
C LEU A 113 5.99 20.93 -10.89
N PRO A 114 5.09 21.66 -10.20
CA PRO A 114 5.29 23.07 -9.83
C PRO A 114 6.64 23.34 -9.13
N TYR A 115 7.21 22.35 -8.43
CA TYR A 115 8.45 22.45 -7.66
C TYR A 115 9.65 21.72 -8.29
N ALA A 116 9.43 21.00 -9.39
CA ALA A 116 10.44 20.19 -10.06
C ALA A 116 10.23 20.28 -11.58
N ALA A 117 10.46 21.48 -12.12
CA ALA A 117 10.34 21.79 -13.55
C ALA A 117 11.71 21.76 -14.23
N TRP A 118 11.77 21.21 -15.44
CA TRP A 118 12.95 21.28 -16.31
C TRP A 118 12.54 21.43 -17.78
N LEU A 119 13.43 22.05 -18.56
CA LEU A 119 13.43 21.93 -20.01
C LEU A 119 14.15 20.63 -20.38
N GLU A 120 13.48 19.73 -21.08
CA GLU A 120 14.07 18.52 -21.65
C GLU A 120 14.46 18.79 -23.10
N ILE A 121 15.77 18.88 -23.33
CA ILE A 121 16.39 19.21 -24.60
C ILE A 121 16.92 17.93 -25.22
N THR A 122 16.34 17.50 -26.33
CA THR A 122 16.87 16.39 -27.12
C THR A 122 17.78 16.94 -28.21
N MET A 123 18.97 16.37 -28.35
CA MET A 123 20.00 16.73 -29.31
C MET A 123 19.97 15.80 -30.52
N THR A 124 20.24 16.32 -31.72
CA THR A 124 20.52 15.51 -32.91
C THR A 124 21.89 14.85 -32.76
N VAL A 125 21.96 13.52 -32.93
CA VAL A 125 23.21 12.74 -32.87
C VAL A 125 23.59 12.33 -34.30
N PRO A 126 24.85 12.47 -34.73
CA PRO A 126 25.29 11.99 -36.05
C PRO A 126 25.10 10.46 -36.16
N PRO A 127 24.75 9.93 -37.34
CA PRO A 127 24.65 8.49 -37.54
C PRO A 127 26.03 7.81 -37.37
N GLY A 128 26.12 6.81 -36.49
CA GLY A 128 27.29 5.92 -36.37
C GLY A 128 28.10 5.95 -35.07
N GLU A 129 27.84 6.84 -34.12
CA GLU A 129 28.55 6.84 -32.83
C GLU A 129 27.81 6.02 -31.75
N PRO A 130 28.39 4.95 -31.17
CA PRO A 130 27.79 4.23 -30.07
C PRO A 130 27.80 5.06 -28.76
N ASP A 131 26.73 4.93 -27.95
CA ASP A 131 26.59 5.58 -26.63
C ASP A 131 26.94 4.61 -25.50
N PRO A 132 28.20 4.55 -25.03
CA PRO A 132 28.64 3.55 -24.05
C PRO A 132 28.04 3.75 -22.65
N ARG A 133 27.39 4.89 -22.36
CA ARG A 133 26.78 5.17 -21.04
C ARG A 133 25.27 4.87 -20.96
N ALA A 134 24.63 4.64 -22.11
CA ALA A 134 23.21 4.29 -22.18
C ALA A 134 22.87 2.95 -21.53
N ALA A 135 23.82 1.99 -21.53
CA ALA A 135 23.60 0.66 -21.01
C ALA A 135 23.46 0.59 -19.47
N TRP A 136 23.96 1.58 -18.73
CA TRP A 136 24.08 1.48 -17.26
C TRP A 136 23.36 2.57 -16.47
N THR A 137 23.13 3.77 -17.04
CA THR A 137 22.57 4.92 -16.30
C THR A 137 21.16 5.33 -16.70
N TRP A 138 20.54 4.64 -17.66
CA TRP A 138 19.24 5.02 -18.27
C TRP A 138 19.20 6.46 -18.85
N ARG A 139 20.34 7.18 -18.88
CA ARG A 139 20.48 8.53 -19.44
C ARG A 139 21.00 8.43 -20.87
N ARG A 140 20.17 8.77 -21.85
CA ARG A 140 20.58 8.89 -23.25
C ARG A 140 21.46 10.12 -23.43
N ARG A 141 22.62 10.00 -24.08
CA ARG A 141 23.52 11.14 -24.36
C ARG A 141 22.87 12.20 -25.26
N SER A 142 21.80 11.85 -25.98
CA SER A 142 20.95 12.76 -26.74
C SER A 142 20.01 13.61 -25.88
N GLN A 143 19.74 13.29 -24.62
CA GLN A 143 18.86 14.09 -23.77
C GLN A 143 19.67 14.94 -22.78
N ARG A 144 19.31 16.22 -22.67
CA ARG A 144 19.87 17.22 -21.75
C ARG A 144 18.72 17.83 -20.98
N ARG A 145 18.88 18.04 -19.68
CA ARG A 145 17.87 18.68 -18.84
C ARG A 145 18.41 19.97 -18.29
N ILE A 146 17.65 21.05 -18.41
CA ILE A 146 17.94 22.31 -17.73
C ILE A 146 16.88 22.52 -16.66
N ALA A 147 17.28 22.41 -15.40
CA ALA A 147 16.39 22.61 -14.27
C ALA A 147 15.91 24.07 -14.23
N LEU A 148 14.59 24.24 -14.15
CA LEU A 148 13.92 25.53 -13.98
C LEU A 148 13.49 25.76 -12.53
N SER A 149 13.71 24.79 -11.62
CA SER A 149 13.28 24.84 -10.22
C SER A 149 13.77 26.07 -9.44
N ALA A 150 14.83 26.75 -9.89
CA ALA A 150 15.32 27.97 -9.28
C ALA A 150 14.62 29.25 -9.81
N LEU A 151 13.82 29.16 -10.88
CA LEU A 151 13.03 30.26 -11.43
C LEU A 151 11.64 30.30 -10.78
N ASP A 152 11.00 31.48 -10.80
CA ASP A 152 9.60 31.59 -10.40
C ASP A 152 8.70 30.84 -11.39
N GLN A 153 7.63 30.20 -10.89
CA GLN A 153 6.66 29.47 -11.73
C GLN A 153 6.02 30.37 -12.78
N THR A 154 5.79 31.65 -12.44
CA THR A 154 5.28 32.66 -13.37
C THR A 154 6.20 32.87 -14.56
N LEU A 155 7.50 32.57 -14.42
CA LEU A 155 8.50 32.69 -15.46
C LEU A 155 8.67 31.41 -16.27
N HIS A 156 8.18 30.25 -15.84
CA HIS A 156 8.39 28.97 -16.55
C HIS A 156 7.86 28.97 -17.99
N MET A 157 6.64 29.48 -18.20
CA MET A 157 6.03 29.55 -19.54
C MET A 157 6.67 30.65 -20.41
N PRO A 158 6.90 31.88 -19.92
CA PRO A 158 7.75 32.84 -20.61
C PRO A 158 9.12 32.27 -20.99
N VAL A 159 9.67 31.43 -20.10
CA VAL A 159 10.96 30.78 -20.29
C VAL A 159 10.98 29.84 -21.48
N LEU A 160 10.01 28.93 -21.48
CA LEU A 160 9.79 28.00 -22.57
C LEU A 160 9.53 28.75 -23.89
N HIS A 161 8.64 29.74 -23.87
CA HIS A 161 8.28 30.48 -25.09
C HIS A 161 9.43 31.28 -25.69
N ALA A 162 10.33 31.85 -24.87
CA ALA A 162 11.52 32.52 -25.43
C ALA A 162 12.56 31.52 -25.94
N ALA A 163 12.74 30.37 -25.27
CA ALA A 163 13.62 29.31 -25.77
C ALA A 163 13.11 28.72 -27.10
N LEU A 164 11.80 28.47 -27.22
CA LEU A 164 11.16 27.99 -28.45
C LEU A 164 11.24 29.03 -29.58
N ARG A 165 10.96 30.30 -29.29
CA ARG A 165 11.08 31.39 -30.29
C ARG A 165 12.51 31.53 -30.81
N GLN A 166 13.50 31.46 -29.92
CA GLN A 166 14.89 31.60 -30.32
C GLN A 166 15.40 30.36 -31.08
N HIS A 167 14.93 29.15 -30.73
CA HIS A 167 15.17 27.94 -31.52
C HIS A 167 14.53 28.02 -32.90
N GLN A 168 13.29 28.49 -33.00
CA GLN A 168 12.57 28.72 -34.27
C GLN A 168 13.30 29.74 -35.17
N GLN A 169 13.86 30.80 -34.58
CA GLN A 169 14.61 31.81 -35.32
C GLN A 169 16.00 31.33 -35.76
N ALA A 170 16.70 30.58 -34.90
CA ALA A 170 18.06 30.12 -35.17
C ALA A 170 18.13 28.83 -36.02
N ALA A 171 17.07 28.02 -36.03
CA ALA A 171 17.00 26.74 -36.75
C ALA A 171 15.58 26.45 -37.29
N PRO A 172 15.06 27.26 -38.22
CA PRO A 172 13.65 27.21 -38.67
C PRO A 172 13.25 25.87 -39.31
N GLU A 173 14.18 25.17 -39.99
CA GLU A 173 13.91 23.84 -40.56
C GLU A 173 13.78 22.75 -39.49
N HIS A 174 14.57 22.83 -38.42
CA HIS A 174 14.51 21.87 -37.31
C HIS A 174 13.28 22.09 -36.43
N ALA A 175 12.90 23.35 -36.19
CA ALA A 175 11.69 23.67 -35.43
C ALA A 175 10.41 23.21 -36.15
N ARG A 176 10.32 23.39 -37.48
CA ARG A 176 9.20 22.84 -38.28
C ARG A 176 9.16 21.32 -38.26
N ALA A 177 10.32 20.66 -38.32
CA ALA A 177 10.40 19.20 -38.20
C ALA A 177 9.94 18.70 -36.83
N LEU A 178 10.17 19.49 -35.77
CA LEU A 178 9.75 19.19 -34.40
C LEU A 178 8.25 19.36 -34.18
N ASP A 179 7.68 20.48 -34.61
CA ASP A 179 6.23 20.73 -34.53
C ASP A 179 5.48 19.64 -35.31
N ALA A 180 5.95 19.33 -36.52
CA ALA A 180 5.40 18.24 -37.32
C ALA A 180 5.63 16.84 -36.69
N ALA A 181 6.67 16.62 -35.89
CA ALA A 181 6.90 15.36 -35.19
C ALA A 181 6.01 15.23 -33.95
N HIS A 182 5.79 16.31 -33.21
CA HIS A 182 4.89 16.35 -32.05
C HIS A 182 3.43 16.20 -32.49
N GLU A 183 3.02 16.90 -33.55
CA GLU A 183 1.71 16.71 -34.18
C GLU A 183 1.52 15.27 -34.66
N ARG A 184 2.54 14.66 -35.29
CA ARG A 184 2.51 13.25 -35.69
C ARG A 184 2.39 12.30 -34.50
N GLU A 185 3.10 12.55 -33.40
CA GLU A 185 3.02 11.74 -32.17
C GLU A 185 1.64 11.87 -31.50
N GLN A 186 1.09 13.09 -31.44
CA GLN A 186 -0.23 13.38 -30.89
C GLN A 186 -1.33 12.75 -31.76
N GLN A 187 -1.27 12.91 -33.08
CA GLN A 187 -2.19 12.27 -34.02
C GLN A 187 -2.10 10.74 -33.95
N ALA A 188 -0.89 10.18 -33.83
CA ALA A 188 -0.72 8.74 -33.64
C ALA A 188 -1.32 8.25 -32.32
N SER A 189 -1.19 9.03 -31.24
CA SER A 189 -1.84 8.79 -29.95
C SER A 189 -3.36 8.80 -30.07
N ASP A 190 -3.93 9.85 -30.67
CA ASP A 190 -5.38 10.05 -30.74
C ASP A 190 -6.03 9.03 -31.68
N ALA A 191 -5.38 8.71 -32.81
CA ALA A 191 -5.78 7.63 -33.69
C ALA A 191 -5.71 6.27 -33.00
N PHE A 192 -4.68 6.04 -32.18
CA PHE A 192 -4.54 4.81 -31.41
C PHE A 192 -5.60 4.68 -30.32
N HIS A 193 -5.91 5.75 -29.58
CA HIS A 193 -6.98 5.75 -28.58
C HIS A 193 -8.36 5.51 -29.22
N THR A 194 -8.63 6.17 -30.34
CA THR A 194 -9.85 5.96 -31.12
C THR A 194 -9.93 4.51 -31.62
N HIS A 195 -8.82 3.96 -32.12
CA HIS A 195 -8.75 2.55 -32.52
C HIS A 195 -9.01 1.58 -31.36
N LEU A 196 -8.42 1.82 -30.18
CA LEU A 196 -8.69 1.01 -28.99
C LEU A 196 -10.17 1.07 -28.56
N ASP A 197 -10.80 2.24 -28.67
CA ASP A 197 -12.23 2.41 -28.35
C ASP A 197 -13.12 1.67 -29.37
N THR A 198 -12.71 1.55 -30.63
CA THR A 198 -13.44 0.75 -31.64
C THR A 198 -13.32 -0.77 -31.45
N LEU A 199 -12.26 -1.27 -30.80
CA LEU A 199 -11.99 -2.71 -30.68
C LEU A 199 -12.72 -3.40 -29.51
N SER A 200 -13.18 -2.65 -28.50
CA SER A 200 -13.77 -3.21 -27.28
C SER A 200 -14.87 -2.32 -26.74
N SER A 201 -16.12 -2.59 -27.15
CA SER A 201 -17.25 -1.71 -26.91
C SER A 201 -17.74 -1.64 -25.46
N ARG A 202 -17.51 -2.61 -24.56
CA ARG A 202 -17.79 -2.51 -23.09
C ARG A 202 -16.96 -3.52 -22.27
N PRO A 203 -16.19 -3.11 -21.22
CA PRO A 203 -15.38 -4.01 -20.38
C PRO A 203 -16.23 -4.71 -19.30
N TRP A 204 -17.27 -5.44 -19.71
CA TRP A 204 -18.23 -6.04 -18.78
C TRP A 204 -17.61 -7.06 -17.83
N ALA A 205 -16.58 -7.80 -18.27
CA ALA A 205 -15.97 -8.83 -17.43
C ALA A 205 -15.23 -8.23 -16.24
N MET A 206 -14.48 -7.15 -16.48
CA MET A 206 -13.80 -6.40 -15.44
C MET A 206 -14.81 -5.80 -14.46
N ILE A 207 -15.86 -5.14 -14.97
CA ILE A 207 -16.93 -4.56 -14.14
C ILE A 207 -17.62 -5.67 -13.33
N GLY A 208 -17.87 -6.84 -13.94
CA GLY A 208 -18.45 -8.00 -13.26
C GLY A 208 -17.58 -8.50 -12.11
N MET A 209 -16.27 -8.68 -12.32
CA MET A 209 -15.35 -9.11 -11.24
C MET A 209 -15.27 -8.07 -10.11
N MET A 210 -15.23 -6.78 -10.45
CA MET A 210 -15.30 -5.71 -9.46
C MET A 210 -16.62 -5.75 -8.68
N GLY A 211 -17.75 -5.91 -9.38
CA GLY A 211 -19.06 -6.05 -8.79
C GLY A 211 -19.14 -7.23 -7.82
N LEU A 212 -18.60 -8.41 -8.20
CA LEU A 212 -18.54 -9.57 -7.32
C LEU A 212 -17.72 -9.32 -6.06
N CYS A 213 -16.59 -8.62 -6.15
CA CYS A 213 -15.79 -8.24 -4.98
C CYS A 213 -16.58 -7.31 -4.04
N VAL A 214 -17.27 -6.31 -4.60
CA VAL A 214 -18.09 -5.37 -3.83
C VAL A 214 -19.28 -6.08 -3.18
N LEU A 215 -19.95 -6.97 -3.92
CA LEU A 215 -21.08 -7.74 -3.42
C LEU A 215 -20.68 -8.72 -2.31
N ALA A 216 -19.53 -9.40 -2.45
CA ALA A 216 -19.01 -10.29 -1.42
C ALA A 216 -18.66 -9.51 -0.14
N TRP A 217 -18.01 -8.35 -0.27
CA TRP A 217 -17.73 -7.48 0.87
C TRP A 217 -19.02 -6.97 1.53
N LEU A 218 -19.99 -6.51 0.74
CA LEU A 218 -21.28 -6.04 1.26
C LEU A 218 -22.05 -7.17 1.97
N ALA A 219 -22.05 -8.38 1.42
CA ALA A 219 -22.66 -9.54 2.05
C ALA A 219 -22.00 -9.86 3.41
N GLY A 220 -20.67 -9.75 3.51
CA GLY A 220 -19.96 -9.89 4.78
C GLY A 220 -20.39 -8.85 5.81
N VAL A 221 -20.49 -7.58 5.40
CA VAL A 221 -20.97 -6.50 6.29
C VAL A 221 -22.40 -6.73 6.75
N LEU A 222 -23.30 -7.15 5.84
CA LEU A 222 -24.68 -7.48 6.18
C LEU A 222 -24.79 -8.72 7.09
N ALA A 223 -23.81 -9.62 7.04
CA ALA A 223 -23.68 -10.75 7.95
C ALA A 223 -23.01 -10.40 9.29
N GLY A 224 -22.66 -9.12 9.51
CA GLY A 224 -22.11 -8.63 10.78
C GLY A 224 -20.58 -8.51 10.84
N MET A 225 -19.86 -8.68 9.73
CA MET A 225 -18.41 -8.43 9.69
C MET A 225 -18.12 -6.92 9.80
N ASP A 226 -17.07 -6.57 10.56
CA ASP A 226 -16.59 -5.19 10.61
C ASP A 226 -16.15 -4.71 9.22
N PRO A 227 -16.64 -3.56 8.73
CA PRO A 227 -16.38 -3.09 7.36
C PRO A 227 -14.93 -2.65 7.13
N MET A 228 -14.17 -2.32 8.19
CA MET A 228 -12.82 -1.75 8.09
C MET A 228 -11.74 -2.77 8.44
N THR A 229 -11.98 -3.59 9.45
CA THR A 229 -11.04 -4.56 10.02
C THR A 229 -11.79 -5.83 10.42
N PRO A 230 -12.33 -6.60 9.46
CA PRO A 230 -12.99 -7.86 9.75
C PRO A 230 -12.01 -8.84 10.40
N PRO A 231 -12.42 -9.54 11.46
CA PRO A 231 -11.52 -10.43 12.17
C PRO A 231 -11.22 -11.70 11.34
N PRO A 232 -10.01 -12.31 11.48
CA PRO A 232 -9.58 -13.42 10.62
C PRO A 232 -10.50 -14.65 10.63
N ASP A 233 -11.13 -14.95 11.76
CA ASP A 233 -12.13 -16.01 11.93
C ASP A 233 -13.35 -15.81 11.03
N SER A 234 -13.86 -14.58 10.93
CA SER A 234 -14.98 -14.27 10.04
C SER A 234 -14.62 -14.45 8.56
N LEU A 235 -13.41 -14.05 8.17
CA LEU A 235 -12.88 -14.24 6.82
C LEU A 235 -12.61 -15.71 6.51
N TYR A 236 -12.13 -16.48 7.50
CA TYR A 236 -11.96 -17.92 7.38
C TYR A 236 -13.31 -18.60 7.15
N GLY A 237 -14.31 -18.31 7.98
CA GLY A 237 -15.66 -18.85 7.83
C GLY A 237 -16.32 -18.49 6.50
N ALA A 238 -16.03 -17.30 5.96
CA ALA A 238 -16.54 -16.84 4.68
C ALA A 238 -15.87 -17.48 3.45
N GLY A 239 -14.83 -18.29 3.63
CA GLY A 239 -14.12 -18.96 2.53
C GLY A 239 -12.75 -18.37 2.20
N GLY A 240 -12.08 -17.72 3.16
CA GLY A 240 -10.70 -17.28 3.01
C GLY A 240 -9.74 -18.46 2.78
N ASN A 241 -8.62 -18.18 2.10
CA ASN A 241 -7.65 -19.19 1.72
C ASN A 241 -6.76 -19.56 2.91
N ALA A 242 -6.66 -20.86 3.19
CA ALA A 242 -5.91 -21.41 4.31
C ALA A 242 -5.42 -22.81 3.94
N THR A 243 -4.15 -23.11 4.24
CA THR A 243 -3.53 -24.37 3.81
C THR A 243 -4.18 -25.59 4.43
N SER A 244 -4.48 -25.55 5.74
CA SER A 244 -5.17 -26.62 6.45
C SER A 244 -6.53 -26.94 5.85
N ALA A 245 -7.31 -25.92 5.47
CA ALA A 245 -8.62 -26.13 4.87
C ALA A 245 -8.53 -26.69 3.44
N VAL A 246 -7.60 -26.18 2.62
CA VAL A 246 -7.40 -26.69 1.25
C VAL A 246 -6.93 -28.15 1.28
N GLN A 247 -6.02 -28.50 2.20
CA GLN A 247 -5.56 -29.89 2.39
C GLN A 247 -6.67 -30.81 2.95
N ALA A 248 -7.64 -30.26 3.68
CA ALA A 248 -8.85 -30.97 4.11
C ALA A 248 -9.91 -31.15 3.00
N GLY A 249 -9.63 -30.70 1.77
CA GLY A 249 -10.51 -30.86 0.60
C GLY A 249 -11.30 -29.60 0.22
N GLU A 250 -11.12 -28.48 0.91
CA GLU A 250 -11.83 -27.22 0.63
C GLU A 250 -11.12 -26.37 -0.44
N SER A 251 -10.74 -26.97 -1.57
CA SER A 251 -10.01 -26.30 -2.65
C SER A 251 -10.77 -25.13 -3.30
N TRP A 252 -12.09 -25.08 -3.13
CA TRP A 252 -12.93 -23.95 -3.54
C TRP A 252 -12.52 -22.63 -2.88
N ARG A 253 -11.83 -22.68 -1.74
CA ARG A 253 -11.29 -21.51 -1.02
C ARG A 253 -10.31 -20.68 -1.84
N LEU A 254 -9.58 -21.31 -2.76
CA LEU A 254 -8.69 -20.61 -3.69
C LEU A 254 -9.45 -19.60 -4.56
N LEU A 255 -10.69 -19.93 -4.94
CA LEU A 255 -11.54 -19.08 -5.75
C LEU A 255 -12.29 -18.05 -4.89
N THR A 256 -12.92 -18.48 -3.80
CA THR A 256 -13.73 -17.58 -2.96
C THR A 256 -12.89 -16.49 -2.30
N ALA A 257 -11.67 -16.82 -1.86
CA ALA A 257 -10.76 -15.87 -1.24
C ALA A 257 -10.42 -14.66 -2.14
N MET A 258 -10.49 -14.82 -3.46
CA MET A 258 -10.24 -13.73 -4.42
C MET A 258 -11.26 -12.59 -4.31
N PHE A 259 -12.47 -12.88 -3.81
CA PHE A 259 -13.57 -11.90 -3.72
C PHE A 259 -13.72 -11.33 -2.31
N LEU A 260 -13.18 -12.00 -1.29
CA LEU A 260 -13.16 -11.53 0.10
C LEU A 260 -12.10 -10.45 0.30
N HIS A 261 -12.34 -9.51 1.21
CA HIS A 261 -11.41 -8.39 1.47
C HIS A 261 -11.32 -8.10 2.96
N GLY A 262 -10.09 -7.90 3.44
CA GLY A 262 -9.78 -7.51 4.83
C GLY A 262 -10.13 -6.07 5.21
N GLY A 263 -11.19 -5.50 4.61
CA GLY A 263 -11.66 -4.13 4.91
C GLY A 263 -11.91 -3.25 3.68
N ALA A 264 -12.62 -2.15 3.88
CA ALA A 264 -13.04 -1.22 2.83
C ALA A 264 -11.85 -0.58 2.08
N VAL A 265 -10.79 -0.21 2.78
CA VAL A 265 -9.58 0.38 2.16
C VAL A 265 -8.88 -0.65 1.26
N HIS A 266 -8.76 -1.89 1.73
CA HIS A 266 -8.18 -2.98 0.95
C HIS A 266 -9.00 -3.25 -0.32
N LEU A 267 -10.33 -3.28 -0.22
CA LEU A 267 -11.22 -3.37 -1.39
C LEU A 267 -11.03 -2.20 -2.36
N ALA A 268 -11.09 -0.96 -1.87
CA ALA A 268 -11.01 0.23 -2.70
C ALA A 268 -9.70 0.30 -3.50
N LEU A 269 -8.56 -0.03 -2.87
CA LEU A 269 -7.26 -0.06 -3.53
C LEU A 269 -7.19 -1.15 -4.61
N ASN A 270 -7.74 -2.34 -4.35
CA ASN A 270 -7.84 -3.39 -5.36
C ASN A 270 -8.69 -2.96 -6.56
N MET A 271 -9.87 -2.37 -6.29
CA MET A 271 -10.76 -1.91 -7.35
C MET A 271 -10.15 -0.79 -8.18
N TYR A 272 -9.45 0.15 -7.53
CA TYR A 272 -8.71 1.22 -8.21
C TYR A 272 -7.61 0.66 -9.14
N ALA A 273 -6.79 -0.26 -8.63
CA ALA A 273 -5.72 -0.88 -9.41
C ALA A 273 -6.29 -1.73 -10.56
N LEU A 274 -7.35 -2.51 -10.31
CA LEU A 274 -8.04 -3.31 -11.31
C LEU A 274 -8.69 -2.45 -12.39
N TRP A 275 -9.29 -1.32 -12.02
CA TRP A 275 -9.85 -0.38 -12.98
C TRP A 275 -8.79 0.25 -13.89
N GLY A 276 -7.61 0.56 -13.34
CA GLY A 276 -6.48 1.08 -14.10
C GLY A 276 -5.95 0.06 -15.12
N ALA A 277 -5.41 -1.05 -14.63
CA ALA A 277 -4.73 -2.05 -15.46
C ALA A 277 -5.72 -2.95 -16.22
N GLY A 278 -6.85 -3.30 -15.62
CA GLY A 278 -7.87 -4.18 -16.20
C GLY A 278 -8.57 -3.59 -17.41
N ARG A 279 -8.82 -2.28 -17.44
CA ARG A 279 -9.37 -1.61 -18.65
C ARG A 279 -8.42 -1.74 -19.83
N LEU A 280 -7.13 -1.54 -19.59
CA LEU A 280 -6.10 -1.66 -20.62
C LEU A 280 -5.98 -3.09 -21.14
N LEU A 281 -5.92 -4.06 -20.21
CA LEU A 281 -5.85 -5.47 -20.57
C LEU A 281 -7.09 -5.91 -21.36
N THR A 282 -8.29 -5.58 -20.89
CA THR A 282 -9.56 -5.96 -21.54
C THR A 282 -9.64 -5.43 -22.97
N ARG A 283 -9.10 -4.24 -23.24
CA ARG A 283 -9.03 -3.68 -24.60
C ARG A 283 -8.10 -4.47 -25.51
N TRP A 284 -7.04 -5.08 -24.98
CA TRP A 284 -6.08 -5.84 -25.79
C TRP A 284 -6.49 -7.30 -26.00
N VAL A 285 -7.01 -7.96 -24.97
CA VAL A 285 -7.30 -9.40 -25.02
C VAL A 285 -8.79 -9.72 -25.02
N GLY A 286 -9.65 -8.71 -24.98
CA GLY A 286 -11.10 -8.85 -24.86
C GLY A 286 -11.55 -9.32 -23.48
N ASN A 287 -12.87 -9.41 -23.29
CA ASN A 287 -13.47 -9.81 -22.00
C ASN A 287 -13.10 -11.25 -21.60
N ARG A 288 -13.07 -12.19 -22.56
CA ARG A 288 -12.71 -13.60 -22.31
C ARG A 288 -11.26 -13.74 -21.88
N GLY A 289 -10.35 -13.08 -22.59
CA GLY A 289 -8.94 -13.11 -22.25
C GLY A 289 -8.65 -12.44 -20.90
N PHE A 290 -9.36 -11.35 -20.59
CA PHE A 290 -9.30 -10.73 -19.27
C PHE A 290 -9.73 -11.70 -18.17
N LEU A 291 -10.87 -12.41 -18.33
CA LEU A 291 -11.33 -13.40 -17.34
C LEU A 291 -10.30 -14.51 -17.13
N LEU A 292 -9.70 -15.02 -18.21
CA LEU A 292 -8.66 -16.03 -18.11
C LEU A 292 -7.47 -15.52 -17.30
N VAL A 293 -6.93 -14.34 -17.63
CA VAL A 293 -5.79 -13.76 -16.89
C VAL A 293 -6.17 -13.52 -15.43
N TYR A 294 -7.31 -12.89 -15.16
CA TYR A 294 -7.74 -12.55 -13.82
C TYR A 294 -7.92 -13.81 -12.94
N LEU A 295 -8.68 -14.80 -13.43
CA LEU A 295 -8.97 -16.02 -12.67
C LEU A 295 -7.72 -16.90 -12.52
N ALA A 296 -6.97 -17.12 -13.60
CA ALA A 296 -5.78 -17.97 -13.55
C ALA A 296 -4.69 -17.37 -12.64
N SER A 297 -4.47 -16.06 -12.69
CA SER A 297 -3.51 -15.40 -11.82
C SER A 297 -3.98 -15.37 -10.36
N GLY A 298 -5.27 -15.16 -10.10
CA GLY A 298 -5.81 -15.24 -8.74
C GLY A 298 -5.63 -16.63 -8.14
N LEU A 299 -5.98 -17.68 -8.89
CA LEU A 299 -5.81 -19.08 -8.47
C LEU A 299 -4.33 -19.46 -8.30
N ALA A 300 -3.46 -19.07 -9.23
CA ALA A 300 -2.02 -19.33 -9.11
C ALA A 300 -1.39 -18.59 -7.92
N GLY A 301 -1.82 -17.36 -7.65
CA GLY A 301 -1.44 -16.60 -6.45
C GLY A 301 -1.92 -17.30 -5.18
N GLY A 302 -3.20 -17.66 -5.11
CA GLY A 302 -3.77 -18.39 -3.97
C GLY A 302 -3.05 -19.73 -3.72
N ALA A 303 -2.71 -20.46 -4.79
CA ALA A 303 -1.99 -21.72 -4.70
C ALA A 303 -0.53 -21.52 -4.23
N LEU A 304 0.17 -20.49 -4.70
CA LEU A 304 1.52 -20.18 -4.22
C LEU A 304 1.50 -19.73 -2.75
N SER A 305 0.45 -19.03 -2.31
CA SER A 305 0.27 -18.63 -0.91
C SER A 305 0.23 -19.83 0.05
N LEU A 306 -0.24 -21.01 -0.40
CA LEU A 306 -0.24 -22.24 0.40
C LEU A 306 1.16 -22.69 0.84
N HIS A 307 2.21 -22.21 0.20
CA HIS A 307 3.60 -22.52 0.58
C HIS A 307 4.15 -21.55 1.63
N PHE A 308 3.44 -20.44 1.89
CA PHE A 308 3.92 -19.32 2.70
C PHE A 308 2.82 -18.73 3.58
N ALA A 309 2.18 -17.62 3.17
CA ALA A 309 1.30 -16.84 4.03
C ALA A 309 0.08 -17.64 4.52
N ALA A 310 -0.54 -18.44 3.64
CA ALA A 310 -1.72 -19.24 3.98
C ALA A 310 -1.41 -20.44 4.92
N GLN A 311 -0.15 -20.66 5.29
CA GLN A 311 0.23 -21.65 6.32
C GLN A 311 -0.15 -21.19 7.73
N LEU A 312 -0.09 -19.87 7.97
CA LEU A 312 -0.25 -19.27 9.30
C LEU A 312 -1.41 -18.27 9.39
N HIS A 313 -1.88 -17.78 8.25
CA HIS A 313 -2.87 -16.71 8.17
C HIS A 313 -3.96 -17.03 7.15
N VAL A 314 -5.09 -16.34 7.30
CA VAL A 314 -6.18 -16.37 6.32
C VAL A 314 -5.85 -15.40 5.21
N SER A 315 -5.60 -15.89 3.99
CA SER A 315 -5.33 -15.05 2.82
C SER A 315 -6.62 -14.71 2.08
N VAL A 316 -6.83 -13.42 1.80
CA VAL A 316 -8.01 -12.89 1.08
C VAL A 316 -7.60 -11.72 0.19
N GLY A 317 -8.39 -11.47 -0.85
CA GLY A 317 -8.29 -10.30 -1.70
C GLY A 317 -8.06 -10.63 -3.17
N ALA A 318 -8.53 -9.73 -4.03
CA ALA A 318 -8.32 -9.82 -5.48
C ALA A 318 -6.86 -9.54 -5.90
N SER A 319 -5.98 -9.18 -4.97
CA SER A 319 -4.68 -8.58 -5.27
C SER A 319 -3.75 -9.49 -6.07
N GLY A 320 -3.76 -10.82 -5.85
CA GLY A 320 -3.04 -11.77 -6.70
C GLY A 320 -3.48 -11.69 -8.18
N ALA A 321 -4.80 -11.61 -8.42
CA ALA A 321 -5.34 -11.43 -9.76
C ALA A 321 -4.99 -10.05 -10.34
N VAL A 322 -5.01 -8.99 -9.53
CA VAL A 322 -4.61 -7.62 -9.95
C VAL A 322 -3.13 -7.57 -10.36
N PHE A 323 -2.24 -8.20 -9.58
CA PHE A 323 -0.84 -8.35 -9.95
C PHE A 323 -0.66 -9.15 -11.24
N GLY A 324 -1.49 -10.17 -11.45
CA GLY A 324 -1.55 -10.88 -12.72
C GLY A 324 -1.96 -10.01 -13.90
N VAL A 325 -2.99 -9.19 -13.74
CA VAL A 325 -3.40 -8.22 -14.75
C VAL A 325 -2.26 -7.22 -15.04
N ALA A 326 -1.60 -6.70 -14.01
CA ALA A 326 -0.44 -5.80 -14.17
C ALA A 326 0.75 -6.49 -14.87
N GLY A 327 1.02 -7.76 -14.52
CA GLY A 327 2.03 -8.59 -15.16
C GLY A 327 1.74 -8.84 -16.63
N ALA A 328 0.49 -9.17 -16.96
CA ALA A 328 0.05 -9.39 -18.34
C ALA A 328 0.16 -8.11 -19.17
N VAL A 329 -0.27 -6.98 -18.61
CA VAL A 329 -0.12 -5.67 -19.25
C VAL A 329 1.36 -5.37 -19.52
N SER A 330 2.21 -5.57 -18.52
CA SER A 330 3.66 -5.35 -18.65
C SER A 330 4.28 -6.23 -19.73
N ALA A 331 3.94 -7.52 -19.76
CA ALA A 331 4.42 -8.46 -20.77
C ALA A 331 4.01 -8.07 -22.19
N ILE A 332 2.75 -7.67 -22.39
CA ILE A 332 2.24 -7.23 -23.69
C ILE A 332 2.93 -5.93 -24.13
N LEU A 333 3.11 -4.96 -23.23
CA LEU A 333 3.86 -3.72 -23.53
C LEU A 333 5.31 -3.97 -23.89
N LEU A 334 5.96 -4.95 -23.27
CA LEU A 334 7.33 -5.32 -23.60
C LEU A 334 7.42 -5.98 -24.99
N ARG A 335 6.42 -6.79 -25.38
CA ARG A 335 6.36 -7.45 -26.70
C ARG A 335 5.79 -6.60 -27.84
N SER A 336 5.16 -5.46 -27.58
CA SER A 336 4.44 -4.68 -28.61
C SER A 336 5.30 -4.03 -29.71
N GLY A 337 6.62 -4.21 -29.69
CA GLY A 337 7.50 -3.95 -30.86
C GLY A 337 7.52 -2.51 -31.39
N GLY A 338 7.24 -1.51 -30.54
CA GLY A 338 7.25 -0.10 -30.95
C GLY A 338 5.95 0.42 -31.58
N ARG A 339 4.87 -0.37 -31.56
CA ARG A 339 3.55 -0.01 -32.09
C ARG A 339 2.72 0.92 -31.18
N TYR A 340 3.21 1.14 -29.96
CA TYR A 340 2.71 2.17 -29.06
C TYR A 340 3.57 3.43 -29.22
N PRO A 341 2.99 4.65 -29.15
CA PRO A 341 3.78 5.87 -28.98
C PRO A 341 4.79 5.69 -27.84
N ILE A 342 6.06 5.99 -28.12
CA ILE A 342 7.19 5.66 -27.24
C ILE A 342 7.02 6.28 -25.85
N ALA A 343 6.49 7.51 -25.79
CA ALA A 343 6.21 8.22 -24.54
C ALA A 343 5.13 7.52 -23.70
N GLN A 344 4.03 7.09 -24.30
CA GLN A 344 2.95 6.40 -23.58
C GLN A 344 3.37 5.02 -23.10
N ARG A 345 4.10 4.28 -23.94
CA ARG A 345 4.66 2.97 -23.56
C ARG A 345 5.58 3.09 -22.35
N SER A 346 6.50 4.06 -22.39
CA SER A 346 7.48 4.24 -21.30
C SER A 346 6.78 4.67 -20.00
N GLN A 347 5.77 5.54 -20.08
CA GLN A 347 4.96 5.95 -18.93
C GLN A 347 4.21 4.76 -18.32
N LEU A 348 3.54 3.94 -19.14
CA LEU A 348 2.79 2.77 -18.66
C LEU A 348 3.71 1.70 -18.06
N ILE A 349 4.85 1.41 -18.68
CA ILE A 349 5.83 0.47 -18.12
C ILE A 349 6.35 1.00 -16.78
N THR A 350 6.68 2.29 -16.70
CA THR A 350 7.18 2.92 -15.48
C THR A 350 6.13 2.90 -14.38
N SER A 351 4.86 3.20 -14.67
CA SER A 351 3.80 3.17 -13.67
C SER A 351 3.52 1.75 -13.16
N MET A 352 3.51 0.74 -14.04
CA MET A 352 3.39 -0.67 -13.63
C MET A 352 4.58 -1.10 -12.78
N ALA A 353 5.81 -0.74 -13.17
CA ALA A 353 7.02 -1.07 -12.42
C ALA A 353 7.03 -0.43 -11.03
N ILE A 354 6.64 0.84 -10.91
CA ILE A 354 6.50 1.53 -9.62
C ILE A 354 5.42 0.86 -8.78
N PHE A 355 4.25 0.59 -9.34
CA PHE A 355 3.16 -0.08 -8.64
C PHE A 355 3.57 -1.45 -8.09
N ILE A 356 4.15 -2.30 -8.94
CA ILE A 356 4.61 -3.66 -8.56
C ILE A 356 5.73 -3.56 -7.52
N GLY A 357 6.75 -2.76 -7.79
CA GLY A 357 7.92 -2.63 -6.92
C GLY A 357 7.57 -2.06 -5.54
N TYR A 358 6.77 -0.99 -5.50
CA TYR A 358 6.28 -0.41 -4.26
C TYR A 358 5.41 -1.38 -3.49
N SER A 359 4.45 -2.04 -4.13
CA SER A 359 3.50 -2.93 -3.45
C SER A 359 4.19 -4.16 -2.86
N LEU A 360 5.14 -4.78 -3.59
CA LEU A 360 5.94 -5.89 -3.05
C LEU A 360 6.84 -5.44 -1.90
N PHE A 361 7.52 -4.30 -2.04
CA PHE A 361 8.37 -3.74 -0.99
C PHE A 361 7.56 -3.41 0.27
N TYR A 362 6.38 -2.80 0.10
CA TYR A 362 5.47 -2.51 1.19
C TYR A 362 4.98 -3.80 1.86
N GLY A 363 4.67 -4.84 1.09
CA GLY A 363 4.31 -6.16 1.62
C GLY A 363 5.43 -6.88 2.36
N PHE A 364 6.70 -6.65 2.00
CA PHE A 364 7.84 -7.21 2.75
C PHE A 364 8.06 -6.51 4.10
N THR A 365 7.58 -5.27 4.24
CA THR A 365 7.79 -4.44 5.43
C THR A 365 6.57 -4.34 6.35
N ASN A 366 5.41 -4.86 5.92
CA ASN A 366 4.16 -4.81 6.69
C ASN A 366 3.52 -6.19 6.75
N SER A 367 3.17 -6.62 7.96
CA SER A 367 2.34 -7.81 8.16
C SER A 367 0.92 -7.55 7.63
N GLY A 368 0.27 -8.61 7.13
CA GLY A 368 -1.08 -8.53 6.55
C GLY A 368 -1.13 -8.41 5.03
N ILE A 369 0.03 -8.47 4.35
CA ILE A 369 0.11 -8.49 2.88
C ILE A 369 0.68 -9.83 2.42
N ASP A 370 -0.05 -10.49 1.52
CA ASP A 370 0.35 -11.77 0.95
C ASP A 370 1.21 -11.60 -0.31
N ASN A 371 2.51 -11.40 -0.11
CA ASN A 371 3.47 -11.29 -1.20
C ASN A 371 3.61 -12.58 -2.03
N ALA A 372 3.34 -13.76 -1.46
CA ALA A 372 3.35 -15.01 -2.21
C ALA A 372 2.20 -15.03 -3.23
N ALA A 373 1.00 -14.60 -2.83
CA ALA A 373 -0.11 -14.43 -3.75
C ALA A 373 0.18 -13.38 -4.84
N HIS A 374 0.80 -12.25 -4.49
CA HIS A 374 1.20 -11.22 -5.47
C HIS A 374 2.20 -11.77 -6.48
N LEU A 375 3.25 -12.47 -6.01
CA LEU A 375 4.27 -13.02 -6.88
C LEU A 375 3.72 -14.12 -7.79
N GLY A 376 2.93 -15.04 -7.25
CA GLY A 376 2.31 -16.12 -8.02
C GLY A 376 1.37 -15.59 -9.10
N GLY A 377 0.55 -14.60 -8.73
CA GLY A 377 -0.32 -13.89 -9.66
C GLY A 377 0.46 -13.15 -10.74
N LEU A 378 1.50 -12.40 -10.37
CA LEU A 378 2.37 -11.66 -11.29
C LEU A 378 3.03 -12.59 -12.32
N VAL A 379 3.63 -13.69 -11.86
CA VAL A 379 4.29 -14.67 -12.74
C VAL A 379 3.30 -15.30 -13.71
N ALA A 380 2.14 -15.77 -13.21
CA ALA A 380 1.08 -16.31 -14.06
C ALA A 380 0.60 -15.28 -15.09
N GLY A 381 0.44 -14.02 -14.65
CA GLY A 381 0.02 -12.91 -15.50
C GLY A 381 1.03 -12.60 -16.59
N VAL A 382 2.33 -12.55 -16.27
CA VAL A 382 3.41 -12.36 -17.25
C VAL A 382 3.38 -13.48 -18.28
N LEU A 383 3.30 -14.75 -17.86
CA LEU A 383 3.28 -15.89 -18.77
C LEU A 383 2.06 -15.88 -19.69
N LEU A 384 0.87 -15.63 -19.15
CA LEU A 384 -0.37 -15.50 -19.93
C LEU A 384 -0.32 -14.28 -20.85
N GLY A 385 0.20 -13.14 -20.37
CA GLY A 385 0.42 -11.96 -21.19
C GLY A 385 1.34 -12.23 -22.37
N LEU A 386 2.47 -12.94 -22.15
CA LEU A 386 3.39 -13.33 -23.22
C LEU A 386 2.74 -14.29 -24.23
N LEU A 387 1.89 -15.21 -23.76
CA LEU A 387 1.12 -16.13 -24.60
C LEU A 387 0.05 -15.39 -25.42
N MET A 388 -0.59 -14.39 -24.81
CA MET A 388 -1.67 -13.60 -25.39
C MET A 388 -1.19 -12.40 -26.19
N ALA A 389 0.09 -12.03 -26.12
CA ALA A 389 0.74 -10.92 -26.84
C ALA A 389 0.79 -11.09 -28.37
N GLY A 390 -0.20 -11.77 -28.95
CA GLY A 390 -0.45 -11.78 -30.39
C GLY A 390 -0.80 -10.40 -30.91
N HIS A 391 -0.47 -10.16 -32.18
CA HIS A 391 -0.77 -8.91 -32.85
C HIS A 391 -2.25 -8.53 -32.74
N PRO A 392 -2.58 -7.31 -32.28
CA PRO A 392 -3.91 -6.71 -32.43
C PRO A 392 -4.14 -6.28 -33.88
N ASP A 393 -3.69 -7.07 -34.85
CA ASP A 393 -4.00 -6.88 -36.25
C ASP A 393 -5.28 -7.70 -36.52
N ALA A 394 -6.20 -7.15 -37.31
CA ALA A 394 -7.43 -7.83 -37.75
C ALA A 394 -7.17 -9.21 -38.40
N ALA A 395 -5.92 -9.49 -38.77
CA ALA A 395 -5.42 -10.74 -39.34
C ALA A 395 -5.22 -11.89 -38.33
N THR A 396 -5.22 -11.66 -37.00
CA THR A 396 -5.28 -12.81 -36.07
C THR A 396 -6.67 -13.43 -36.15
N SER A 397 -6.74 -14.65 -36.71
CA SER A 397 -8.01 -15.37 -36.80
C SER A 397 -8.57 -15.63 -35.40
N ALA A 398 -9.89 -15.60 -35.25
CA ALA A 398 -10.56 -15.95 -34.00
C ALA A 398 -10.09 -17.31 -33.45
N ARG A 399 -9.78 -18.25 -34.35
CA ARG A 399 -9.21 -19.56 -34.03
C ARG A 399 -7.88 -19.46 -33.28
N GLN A 400 -6.95 -18.60 -33.69
CA GLN A 400 -5.66 -18.43 -33.01
C GLN A 400 -5.82 -17.83 -31.60
N ARG A 401 -6.75 -16.89 -31.42
CA ARG A 401 -7.09 -16.35 -30.09
C ARG A 401 -7.64 -17.45 -29.18
N LEU A 402 -8.59 -18.24 -29.69
CA LEU A 402 -9.16 -19.39 -28.97
C LEU A 402 -8.09 -20.42 -28.60
N THR A 403 -7.17 -20.76 -29.51
CA THR A 403 -6.07 -21.69 -29.22
C THR A 403 -5.17 -21.19 -28.10
N ARG A 404 -4.81 -19.91 -28.10
CA ARG A 404 -3.99 -19.31 -27.03
C ARG A 404 -4.72 -19.26 -25.69
N GLU A 405 -6.00 -18.90 -25.69
CA GLU A 405 -6.84 -18.95 -24.50
C GLU A 405 -6.94 -20.39 -23.95
N ALA A 406 -7.18 -21.37 -24.81
CA ALA A 406 -7.26 -22.78 -24.42
C ALA A 406 -5.93 -23.31 -23.87
N LEU A 407 -4.80 -22.95 -24.49
CA LEU A 407 -3.48 -23.30 -23.98
C LEU A 407 -3.21 -22.66 -22.62
N GLY A 408 -3.55 -21.38 -22.45
CA GLY A 408 -3.42 -20.69 -21.16
C GLY A 408 -4.28 -21.32 -20.08
N ALA A 409 -5.53 -21.68 -20.40
CA ALA A 409 -6.42 -22.40 -19.50
C ALA A 409 -5.86 -23.78 -19.12
N LEU A 410 -5.33 -24.54 -20.08
CA LEU A 410 -4.71 -25.83 -19.84
C LEU A 410 -3.49 -25.70 -18.91
N LEU A 411 -2.63 -24.71 -19.15
CA LEU A 411 -1.47 -24.46 -18.28
C LEU A 411 -1.91 -24.14 -16.84
N CYS A 412 -2.96 -23.35 -16.66
CA CYS A 412 -3.52 -23.06 -15.34
C CYS A 412 -4.11 -24.32 -14.69
N LEU A 413 -4.89 -25.11 -15.44
CA LEU A 413 -5.50 -26.36 -14.99
C LEU A 413 -4.47 -27.40 -14.53
N VAL A 414 -3.23 -27.34 -15.03
CA VAL A 414 -2.14 -28.21 -14.58
C VAL A 414 -1.35 -27.56 -13.43
N ALA A 415 -0.95 -26.30 -13.58
CA ALA A 415 -0.05 -25.64 -12.63
C ALA A 415 -0.69 -25.44 -11.24
N VAL A 416 -1.99 -25.06 -11.18
CA VAL A 416 -2.66 -24.81 -9.90
C VAL A 416 -2.76 -26.08 -9.06
N PRO A 417 -3.27 -27.22 -9.56
CA PRO A 417 -3.27 -28.46 -8.80
C PRO A 417 -1.89 -28.95 -8.39
N VAL A 418 -0.88 -28.78 -9.25
CA VAL A 418 0.52 -29.12 -8.89
C VAL A 418 0.98 -28.28 -7.70
N LEU A 419 0.79 -26.96 -7.74
CA LEU A 419 1.14 -26.07 -6.62
C LEU A 419 0.37 -26.42 -5.34
N VAL A 420 -0.90 -26.79 -5.45
CA VAL A 420 -1.71 -27.22 -4.30
C VAL A 420 -1.19 -28.54 -3.73
N HIS A 421 -0.87 -29.50 -4.58
CA HIS A 421 -0.42 -30.83 -4.17
C HIS A 421 1.00 -30.82 -3.58
N THR A 422 1.86 -29.90 -4.03
CA THR A 422 3.23 -29.78 -3.51
C THR A 422 3.34 -28.91 -2.26
N ALA A 423 2.25 -28.30 -1.80
CA ALA A 423 2.25 -27.51 -0.57
C ALA A 423 2.60 -28.39 0.63
N ALA A 424 3.55 -27.93 1.45
CA ALA A 424 3.94 -28.62 2.67
C ALA A 424 2.73 -28.83 3.60
N PRO A 425 2.73 -29.89 4.44
CA PRO A 425 1.69 -30.09 5.45
C PRO A 425 1.44 -28.81 6.24
N ALA A 426 0.16 -28.50 6.47
CA ALA A 426 -0.23 -27.26 7.12
C ALA A 426 0.53 -27.08 8.45
N ALA A 427 1.30 -25.98 8.55
CA ALA A 427 2.04 -25.63 9.76
C ALA A 427 1.10 -25.33 10.94
N ARG A 428 -0.15 -24.96 10.65
CA ARG A 428 -1.18 -24.68 11.64
C ARG A 428 -2.56 -25.12 11.14
N ASP A 429 -3.30 -25.80 12.00
CA ASP A 429 -4.73 -25.98 11.82
C ASP A 429 -5.45 -24.65 12.10
N LEU A 430 -5.86 -23.97 11.04
CA LEU A 430 -6.44 -22.65 11.14
C LEU A 430 -7.92 -22.71 11.57
N ALA A 431 -8.60 -23.85 11.38
CA ALA A 431 -9.94 -24.08 11.90
C ALA A 431 -9.91 -24.14 13.42
N HIS A 432 -9.02 -25.00 13.96
CA HIS A 432 -8.86 -25.14 15.41
C HIS A 432 -8.35 -23.84 16.03
N PHE A 433 -7.36 -23.19 15.42
CA PHE A 433 -6.84 -21.90 15.88
C PHE A 433 -7.94 -20.83 15.98
N THR A 434 -8.78 -20.68 14.95
CA THR A 434 -9.86 -19.69 14.95
C THR A 434 -10.97 -20.02 15.95
N ALA A 435 -11.33 -21.30 16.08
CA ALA A 435 -12.31 -21.75 17.08
C ALA A 435 -11.83 -21.48 18.53
N ASN A 436 -10.57 -21.80 18.84
CA ASN A 436 -9.99 -21.56 20.15
C ASN A 436 -9.93 -20.07 20.51
N LEU A 437 -9.58 -19.21 19.55
CA LEU A 437 -9.59 -17.75 19.76
C LEU A 437 -10.99 -17.23 20.08
N HIS A 438 -12.03 -17.73 19.39
CA HIS A 438 -13.41 -17.35 19.65
C HIS A 438 -13.81 -17.72 21.09
N GLU A 439 -13.50 -18.94 21.53
CA GLU A 439 -13.85 -19.38 22.88
C GLU A 439 -13.11 -18.57 23.95
N ILE A 440 -11.83 -18.23 23.73
CA ILE A 440 -11.09 -17.36 24.66
C ILE A 440 -11.76 -15.99 24.76
N ASP A 441 -12.13 -15.38 23.64
CA ASP A 441 -12.82 -14.10 23.63
C ASP A 441 -14.21 -14.19 24.29
N ALA A 442 -14.94 -15.28 24.10
CA ALA A 442 -16.23 -15.53 24.76
C ALA A 442 -16.08 -15.65 26.28
N VAL A 443 -15.06 -16.39 26.75
CA VAL A 443 -14.72 -16.49 28.18
C VAL A 443 -14.34 -15.10 28.72
N ARG A 444 -13.53 -14.32 28.00
CA ARG A 444 -13.13 -12.96 28.43
C ARG A 444 -14.33 -12.04 28.55
N GLN A 445 -15.23 -12.04 27.57
CA GLN A 445 -16.46 -11.23 27.59
C GLN A 445 -17.38 -11.67 28.73
N SER A 446 -17.60 -12.97 28.91
CA SER A 446 -18.37 -13.55 30.03
C SER A 446 -17.81 -13.09 31.38
N THR A 447 -16.50 -13.26 31.58
CA THR A 447 -15.80 -12.86 32.81
C THR A 447 -15.98 -11.37 33.07
N HIS A 448 -15.73 -10.53 32.06
CA HIS A 448 -15.86 -9.09 32.19
C HIS A 448 -17.29 -8.66 32.56
N GLN A 449 -18.29 -9.22 31.88
CA GLN A 449 -19.70 -8.92 32.16
C GLN A 449 -20.12 -9.34 33.57
N GLN A 450 -19.71 -10.53 34.02
CA GLN A 450 -20.02 -11.01 35.38
C GLN A 450 -19.34 -10.15 36.44
N LEU A 451 -18.06 -9.78 36.26
CA LEU A 451 -17.35 -8.90 37.18
C LEU A 451 -17.98 -7.50 37.24
N GLN A 452 -18.38 -6.92 36.10
CA GLN A 452 -19.12 -5.65 36.08
C GLN A 452 -20.45 -5.73 36.81
N GLN A 453 -21.18 -6.84 36.70
CA GLN A 453 -22.43 -7.04 37.44
C GLN A 453 -22.19 -7.11 38.95
N ILE A 454 -21.11 -7.77 39.39
CA ILE A 454 -20.71 -7.83 40.80
C ILE A 454 -20.34 -6.45 41.30
N GLU A 455 -19.53 -5.68 40.57
CA GLU A 455 -19.17 -4.31 40.93
C GLU A 455 -20.38 -3.38 40.97
N ALA A 456 -21.28 -3.46 40.00
CA ALA A 456 -22.51 -2.66 39.98
C ALA A 456 -23.42 -3.01 41.15
N ARG A 457 -23.50 -4.28 41.54
CA ARG A 457 -24.23 -4.71 42.74
C ARG A 457 -23.58 -4.16 44.01
N ARG A 458 -22.26 -4.31 44.14
CA ARG A 458 -21.46 -3.78 45.24
C ARG A 458 -21.67 -2.27 45.43
N MET A 459 -21.68 -1.51 44.34
CA MET A 459 -21.93 -0.06 44.38
C MET A 459 -23.36 0.32 44.78
N ARG A 460 -24.37 -0.48 44.41
CA ARG A 460 -25.78 -0.25 44.81
C ARG A 460 -26.06 -0.58 46.26
N GLU A 461 -25.38 -1.60 46.79
CA GLU A 461 -25.54 -2.08 48.16
C GLU A 461 -24.65 -1.31 49.16
N ALA A 462 -23.80 -0.39 48.69
CA ALA A 462 -22.91 0.43 49.51
C ALA A 462 -23.67 1.47 50.38
N GLY A 463 -24.33 1.00 51.43
CA GLY A 463 -25.00 1.83 52.44
C GLY A 463 -24.27 1.94 53.77
N HIS A 464 -23.27 1.08 54.01
CA HIS A 464 -22.54 1.00 55.26
C HIS A 464 -21.27 1.85 55.25
N ALA A 465 -20.92 2.43 56.40
CA ALA A 465 -19.69 3.20 56.56
C ALA A 465 -18.46 2.32 56.25
N PRO A 466 -17.50 2.80 55.43
CA PRO A 466 -16.27 2.06 55.14
C PRO A 466 -15.56 1.59 56.42
N GLY A 467 -15.16 0.32 56.47
CA GLY A 467 -14.50 -0.28 57.62
C GLY A 467 -15.42 -0.74 58.76
N SER A 468 -16.74 -0.49 58.67
CA SER A 468 -17.71 -1.12 59.59
C SER A 468 -17.79 -2.64 59.36
N THR A 469 -18.24 -3.39 60.37
CA THR A 469 -18.40 -4.86 60.27
C THR A 469 -19.36 -5.26 59.15
N ALA A 470 -20.48 -4.54 59.00
CA ALA A 470 -21.44 -4.77 57.92
C ALA A 470 -20.82 -4.50 56.54
N TRP A 471 -20.03 -3.43 56.41
CA TRP A 471 -19.28 -3.15 55.18
C TRP A 471 -18.25 -4.24 54.86
N LEU A 472 -17.49 -4.71 55.84
CA LEU A 472 -16.51 -5.80 55.66
C LEU A 472 -17.18 -7.10 55.20
N ASP A 473 -18.36 -7.43 55.73
CA ASP A 473 -19.10 -8.64 55.36
C ASP A 473 -19.67 -8.56 53.93
N GLU A 474 -20.20 -7.40 53.52
CA GLU A 474 -20.65 -7.16 52.14
C GLU A 474 -19.50 -7.21 51.13
N GLU A 475 -18.39 -6.56 51.48
CA GLU A 475 -17.18 -6.54 50.66
C GLU A 475 -16.58 -7.94 50.50
N ALA A 476 -16.46 -8.70 51.59
CA ALA A 476 -15.98 -10.07 51.55
C ALA A 476 -16.88 -10.98 50.69
N LYS A 477 -18.21 -10.77 50.73
CA LYS A 477 -19.15 -11.51 49.89
C LYS A 477 -18.98 -11.19 48.40
N ALA A 478 -18.77 -9.93 48.05
CA ALA A 478 -18.48 -9.53 46.67
C ALA A 478 -17.19 -10.19 46.17
N LEU A 479 -16.11 -10.12 46.96
CA LEU A 479 -14.82 -10.73 46.66
C LEU A 479 -14.92 -12.26 46.50
N GLN A 480 -15.67 -12.96 47.36
CA GLN A 480 -15.92 -14.40 47.21
C GLN A 480 -16.67 -14.75 45.92
N THR A 481 -17.59 -13.89 45.49
CA THR A 481 -18.31 -14.05 44.23
C THR A 481 -17.35 -13.88 43.05
N MET A 482 -16.49 -12.86 43.07
CA MET A 482 -15.45 -12.64 42.05
C MET A 482 -14.48 -13.83 41.97
N LEU A 483 -14.06 -14.37 43.12
CA LEU A 483 -13.20 -15.55 43.21
C LEU A 483 -13.84 -16.77 42.50
N THR A 484 -15.14 -16.98 42.70
CA THR A 484 -15.89 -18.08 42.08
C THR A 484 -15.93 -17.94 40.56
N VAL A 485 -16.18 -16.72 40.06
CA VAL A 485 -16.17 -16.41 38.62
C VAL A 485 -14.79 -16.68 38.02
N LEU A 486 -13.73 -16.12 38.61
CA LEU A 486 -12.37 -16.27 38.09
C LEU A 486 -11.92 -17.73 38.04
N ARG A 487 -12.23 -18.52 39.08
CA ARG A 487 -11.91 -19.96 39.11
C ARG A 487 -12.70 -20.75 38.07
N SER A 488 -14.00 -20.51 37.96
CA SER A 488 -14.88 -21.16 36.99
C SER A 488 -14.41 -20.90 35.54
N GLU A 489 -14.17 -19.64 35.19
CA GLU A 489 -13.76 -19.24 33.85
C GLU A 489 -12.31 -19.67 33.53
N SER A 490 -11.43 -19.77 34.55
CA SER A 490 -10.10 -20.38 34.38
C SER A 490 -10.19 -21.89 34.10
N GLY A 491 -11.11 -22.59 34.76
CA GLY A 491 -11.39 -24.01 34.50
C GLY A 491 -11.90 -24.25 33.08
N ARG A 492 -12.78 -23.37 32.57
CA ARG A 492 -13.24 -23.41 31.17
C ARG A 492 -12.08 -23.27 30.17
N LEU A 493 -11.15 -22.34 30.39
CA LEU A 493 -9.97 -22.19 29.54
C LEU A 493 -9.05 -23.41 29.63
N ALA A 494 -8.84 -23.95 30.82
CA ALA A 494 -7.97 -25.11 31.02
C ALA A 494 -8.52 -26.39 30.35
N ALA A 495 -9.84 -26.49 30.17
CA ALA A 495 -10.50 -27.62 29.53
C ALA A 495 -10.40 -27.63 27.99
N LEU A 496 -9.97 -26.53 27.37
CA LEU A 496 -9.83 -26.46 25.92
C LEU A 496 -8.64 -27.29 25.43
N PRO A 497 -8.76 -27.97 24.28
CA PRO A 497 -7.67 -28.75 23.71
C PRO A 497 -6.61 -27.81 23.11
N TRP A 498 -5.39 -27.90 23.64
CA TRP A 498 -4.23 -27.14 23.18
C TRP A 498 -3.20 -28.07 22.53
N GLY A 499 -2.66 -27.68 21.37
CA GLY A 499 -1.44 -28.30 20.85
C GLY A 499 -0.23 -27.91 21.71
N SER A 500 0.78 -28.79 21.80
CA SER A 500 1.98 -28.55 22.63
C SER A 500 2.82 -27.34 22.21
N ASP A 501 2.59 -26.79 21.02
CA ASP A 501 3.31 -25.64 20.46
C ASP A 501 2.36 -24.61 19.82
N ASP A 502 1.10 -24.55 20.29
CA ASP A 502 0.10 -23.62 19.79
C ASP A 502 0.26 -22.24 20.46
N PRO A 503 0.54 -21.16 19.71
CA PRO A 503 0.61 -19.80 20.24
C PRO A 503 -0.67 -19.36 20.98
N VAL A 504 -1.83 -19.85 20.58
CA VAL A 504 -3.10 -19.57 21.28
C VAL A 504 -3.14 -20.30 22.62
N GLY A 505 -2.63 -21.53 22.67
CA GLY A 505 -2.44 -22.27 23.92
C GLY A 505 -1.49 -21.54 24.88
N HIS A 506 -0.38 -21.00 24.39
CA HIS A 506 0.52 -20.17 25.21
C HIS A 506 -0.16 -18.90 25.73
N TYR A 507 -1.00 -18.25 24.93
CA TYR A 507 -1.80 -17.11 25.37
C TYR A 507 -2.84 -17.52 26.43
N ALA A 508 -3.56 -18.62 26.21
CA ALA A 508 -4.55 -19.13 27.17
C ALA A 508 -3.90 -19.52 28.51
N GLN A 509 -2.71 -20.13 28.49
CA GLN A 509 -1.94 -20.41 29.70
C GLN A 509 -1.54 -19.13 30.44
N ALA A 510 -1.12 -18.08 29.72
CA ALA A 510 -0.82 -16.79 30.33
C ALA A 510 -2.06 -16.11 30.92
N GLU A 511 -3.22 -16.24 30.27
CA GLU A 511 -4.52 -15.76 30.76
C GLU A 511 -4.93 -16.48 32.05
N ILE A 512 -4.79 -17.82 32.09
CA ILE A 512 -5.02 -18.64 33.29
C ILE A 512 -4.07 -18.22 34.43
N ALA A 513 -2.78 -18.03 34.14
CA ALA A 513 -1.80 -17.62 35.13
C ALA A 513 -2.13 -16.23 35.72
N HIS A 514 -2.56 -15.28 34.89
CA HIS A 514 -3.01 -13.97 35.33
C HIS A 514 -4.24 -14.05 36.24
N ARG A 515 -5.23 -14.88 35.87
CA ARG A 515 -6.42 -15.11 36.72
C ARG A 515 -6.09 -15.80 38.03
N HIS A 516 -5.12 -16.72 38.03
CA HIS A 516 -4.63 -17.35 39.25
C HIS A 516 -3.99 -16.33 40.19
N ALA A 517 -3.15 -15.43 39.67
CA ALA A 517 -2.56 -14.35 40.47
C ALA A 517 -3.63 -13.39 41.03
N LEU A 518 -4.67 -13.05 40.26
CA LEU A 518 -5.81 -12.26 40.75
C LEU A 518 -6.60 -12.99 41.84
N THR A 519 -6.77 -14.30 41.71
CA THR A 519 -7.43 -15.15 42.71
C THR A 519 -6.65 -15.12 44.03
N GLU A 520 -5.32 -15.27 43.97
CA GLU A 520 -4.44 -15.15 45.13
C GLU A 520 -4.54 -13.76 45.78
N GLN A 521 -4.63 -12.70 44.97
CA GLN A 521 -4.80 -11.33 45.49
C GLN A 521 -6.10 -11.19 46.27
N ILE A 522 -7.20 -11.70 45.73
CA ILE A 522 -8.51 -11.68 46.39
C ILE A 522 -8.47 -12.49 47.70
N GLU A 523 -7.80 -13.64 47.74
CA GLU A 523 -7.65 -14.44 48.96
C GLU A 523 -6.91 -13.71 50.07
N VAL A 524 -5.82 -13.01 49.72
CA VAL A 524 -5.07 -12.18 50.68
C VAL A 524 -5.92 -11.01 51.19
N GLU A 525 -6.73 -10.38 50.33
CA GLU A 525 -7.66 -9.33 50.75
C GLU A 525 -8.76 -9.86 51.68
N LEU A 526 -9.32 -11.05 51.39
CA LEU A 526 -10.28 -11.72 52.25
C LEU A 526 -9.69 -12.05 53.63
N GLU A 527 -8.43 -12.50 53.68
CA GLU A 527 -7.70 -12.73 54.93
C GLU A 527 -7.54 -11.43 55.74
N ALA A 528 -7.14 -10.34 55.07
CA ALA A 528 -7.02 -9.03 55.70
C ALA A 528 -8.35 -8.51 56.26
N MET A 529 -9.47 -8.74 55.55
CA MET A 529 -10.80 -8.37 56.04
C MET A 529 -11.21 -9.17 57.27
N ARG A 530 -10.87 -10.48 57.35
CA ARG A 530 -11.11 -11.28 58.55
C ARG A 530 -10.33 -10.75 59.76
N ILE A 531 -9.07 -10.37 59.57
CA ILE A 531 -8.22 -9.77 60.62
C ILE A 531 -8.76 -8.42 61.06
N ALA A 532 -9.17 -7.57 60.11
CA ALA A 532 -9.80 -6.28 60.42
C ALA A 532 -11.10 -6.46 61.22
N ARG A 533 -11.91 -7.46 60.87
CA ARG A 533 -13.14 -7.82 61.58
C ARG A 533 -12.89 -8.29 63.02
N SER A 534 -11.77 -8.95 63.30
CA SER A 534 -11.41 -9.35 64.66
C SER A 534 -10.82 -8.22 65.51
N GLY A 535 -10.66 -7.02 64.95
CA GLY A 535 -10.03 -5.88 65.62
C GLY A 535 -8.51 -6.02 65.81
N ALA A 536 -7.88 -7.00 65.16
CA ALA A 536 -6.44 -7.22 65.25
C ALA A 536 -5.69 -6.32 64.24
N PRO A 537 -4.50 -5.81 64.58
CA PRO A 537 -3.68 -5.07 63.63
C PRO A 537 -3.15 -6.01 62.53
N PRO A 538 -3.00 -5.55 61.28
CA PRO A 538 -2.43 -6.35 60.20
C PRO A 538 -0.97 -6.70 60.50
N SER A 539 -0.60 -7.97 60.30
CA SER A 539 0.77 -8.45 60.53
C SER A 539 1.73 -7.95 59.44
N ALA A 540 3.01 -7.82 59.79
CA ALA A 540 4.06 -7.51 58.81
C ALA A 540 4.14 -8.59 57.70
N GLU A 541 3.83 -9.84 58.04
CA GLU A 541 3.75 -10.96 57.10
C GLU A 541 2.62 -10.78 56.07
N LEU A 542 1.43 -10.36 56.50
CA LEU A 542 0.31 -10.08 55.60
C LEU A 542 0.64 -8.91 54.65
N ALA A 543 1.27 -7.85 55.14
CA ALA A 543 1.72 -6.73 54.32
C ALA A 543 2.77 -7.16 53.28
N ALA A 544 3.69 -8.06 53.66
CA ALA A 544 4.67 -8.64 52.75
C ALA A 544 4.01 -9.53 51.68
N ARG A 545 3.06 -10.40 52.07
CA ARG A 545 2.27 -11.22 51.13
C ARG A 545 1.47 -10.36 50.15
N ARG A 546 0.76 -9.32 50.62
CA ARG A 546 0.06 -8.36 49.74
C ARG A 546 0.99 -7.79 48.67
N LYS A 547 2.18 -7.32 49.07
CA LYS A 547 3.18 -6.76 48.15
C LYS A 547 3.69 -7.80 47.15
N ALA A 548 3.95 -9.03 47.60
CA ALA A 548 4.42 -10.12 46.74
C ALA A 548 3.37 -10.52 45.69
N VAL A 549 2.11 -10.66 46.11
CA VAL A 549 1.01 -11.02 45.20
C VAL A 549 0.73 -9.89 44.20
N GLN A 550 0.80 -8.63 44.61
CA GLN A 550 0.68 -7.49 43.69
C GLN A 550 1.77 -7.51 42.61
N ALA A 551 3.01 -7.89 42.96
CA ALA A 551 4.08 -8.07 41.98
C ALA A 551 3.82 -9.27 41.05
N SER A 552 3.30 -10.38 41.58
CA SER A 552 2.91 -11.57 40.80
C SER A 552 1.83 -11.25 39.76
N VAL A 553 0.79 -10.50 40.15
CA VAL A 553 -0.27 -10.03 39.24
C VAL A 553 0.31 -9.18 38.11
N GLN A 554 1.20 -8.24 38.43
CA GLN A 554 1.84 -7.41 37.42
C GLN A 554 2.69 -8.24 36.45
N GLN A 555 3.49 -9.18 36.96
CA GLN A 555 4.30 -10.07 36.14
C GLN A 555 3.45 -10.93 35.20
N ALA A 556 2.35 -11.48 35.70
CA ALA A 556 1.42 -12.29 34.91
C ALA A 556 0.71 -11.45 33.84
N ARG A 557 0.31 -10.21 34.16
CA ARG A 557 -0.25 -9.25 33.20
C ARG A 557 0.74 -8.91 32.08
N ASP A 558 2.01 -8.69 32.42
CA ASP A 558 3.04 -8.39 31.43
C ASP A 558 3.31 -9.61 30.52
N ALA A 559 3.29 -10.82 31.07
CA ALA A 559 3.38 -12.06 30.29
C ALA A 559 2.19 -12.23 29.35
N LEU A 560 0.98 -11.99 29.84
CA LEU A 560 -0.25 -12.02 29.05
C LEU A 560 -0.19 -11.02 27.89
N ASN A 561 0.23 -9.78 28.14
CA ASN A 561 0.38 -8.75 27.11
C ASN A 561 1.40 -9.13 26.04
N ARG A 562 2.51 -9.78 26.42
CA ARG A 562 3.50 -10.31 25.46
C ARG A 562 2.88 -11.40 24.58
N ARG A 563 2.17 -12.36 25.18
CA ARG A 563 1.51 -13.43 24.41
C ARG A 563 0.39 -12.89 23.52
N ALA A 564 -0.37 -11.90 23.98
CA ALA A 564 -1.38 -11.22 23.16
C ALA A 564 -0.74 -10.57 21.92
N ALA A 565 0.46 -10.00 22.06
CA ALA A 565 1.20 -9.40 20.96
C ALA A 565 1.64 -10.44 19.92
N GLU A 566 2.10 -11.61 20.38
CA GLU A 566 2.53 -12.71 19.52
C GLU A 566 1.41 -13.23 18.61
N ILE A 567 0.16 -13.25 19.10
CA ILE A 567 -1.01 -13.72 18.33
C ILE A 567 -1.83 -12.58 17.70
N GLY A 568 -1.35 -11.34 17.75
CA GLY A 568 -2.01 -10.20 17.11
C GLY A 568 -3.30 -9.74 17.78
N LEU A 569 -3.54 -10.09 19.05
CA LEU A 569 -4.69 -9.63 19.84
C LEU A 569 -4.48 -8.21 20.45
N VAL A 570 -3.35 -7.57 20.19
CA VAL A 570 -3.03 -6.22 20.71
C VAL A 570 -3.82 -5.16 19.94
N LYS A 571 -5.10 -5.02 20.34
CA LYS A 571 -5.94 -3.81 20.35
C LYS A 571 -7.44 -4.08 20.61
N ARG A 572 -7.82 -5.20 21.23
CA ARG A 572 -9.18 -5.34 21.80
C ARG A 572 -9.23 -4.81 23.24
N THR A 573 -9.08 -3.48 23.35
CA THR A 573 -9.56 -2.54 24.41
C THR A 573 -9.09 -2.74 25.87
N PRO A 574 -9.27 -1.73 26.77
CA PRO A 574 -8.27 -1.18 27.71
C PRO A 574 -7.98 -1.99 28.97
#